data_AF-A0A844EF13-F1
#
_entry.id   AF-A0A844EF13-F1
#
_cell.length_a   1.000
_cell.length_b   1.000
_cell.length_c   1.000
_cell.angle_alpha   90.00
_cell.angle_beta   90.00
_cell.angle_gamma   90.00
#
_symmetry.space_group_name_H-M   'P 1'
#
loop_
_entity.id
_entity.type
_entity.pdbx_description
1 polymer ?
#
loop_
_entity_poly.entity_id
_entity_poly.type
_entity_poly.pdbx_seq_one_letter_code
_entity_poly.pdbx_strand_id
1 'polypeptide(L)' 'MFDYYDVLITPEDVANILGCGMNTTYKLLKTGKIKAMRIGRVWKIPKRAVQEYIVKESQMKAAGWR' A
#
# COMPACT_ATOMS: atom_id res chain seq x y z
N MET A 1 -3.44 23.03 -4.04
CA MET A 1 -3.86 22.51 -2.71
C MET A 1 -3.06 21.23 -2.47
N PHE A 2 -2.36 21.10 -1.34
CA PHE A 2 -1.55 19.91 -1.02
C PHE A 2 -2.44 18.75 -0.53
N ASP A 3 -3.28 18.20 -1.40
CA ASP A 3 -4.08 16.98 -1.14
C ASP A 3 -3.24 15.69 -1.08
N TYR A 4 -1.91 15.80 -1.20
CA TYR A 4 -0.99 14.66 -1.27
C TYR A 4 -0.60 14.07 0.09
N TYR A 5 -0.82 14.78 1.20
CA TYR A 5 -0.40 14.30 2.52
C TYR A 5 -1.34 13.22 3.11
N ASP A 6 -2.61 13.17 2.70
CA ASP A 6 -3.55 12.12 3.13
C ASP A 6 -3.37 10.78 2.39
N VAL A 7 -2.41 10.74 1.44
CA VAL A 7 -2.17 9.56 0.60
C VAL A 7 -1.18 8.60 1.26
N LEU A 8 -0.36 9.03 2.21
CA LEU A 8 0.72 8.20 2.77
C LEU A 8 0.31 7.54 4.09
N ILE A 9 0.24 6.21 4.07
CA ILE A 9 -0.10 5.35 5.20
C ILE A 9 1.11 4.57 5.72
N THR A 10 1.02 4.06 6.93
CA THR A 10 2.07 3.26 7.58
C THR A 10 1.91 1.76 7.27
N PRO A 11 2.93 0.92 7.52
CA PRO A 11 2.78 -0.53 7.38
C PRO A 11 1.66 -1.11 8.25
N GLU A 12 1.37 -0.49 9.40
CA GLU A 12 0.30 -0.90 10.31
C GLU A 12 -1.07 -0.66 9.66
N ASP A 13 -1.26 0.49 9.04
CA ASP A 13 -2.47 0.77 8.26
C ASP A 13 -2.63 -0.21 7.10
N VAL A 14 -1.55 -0.50 6.37
CA VAL A 14 -1.57 -1.48 5.27
C VAL A 14 -1.94 -2.87 5.77
N ALA A 15 -1.40 -3.29 6.92
CA ALA A 15 -1.73 -4.55 7.57
C ALA A 15 -3.24 -4.62 7.89
N ASN A 16 -3.80 -3.55 8.47
CA ASN A 16 -5.22 -3.45 8.76
C ASN A 16 -6.08 -3.47 7.49
N ILE A 17 -5.72 -2.70 6.45
CA ILE A 17 -6.45 -2.63 5.17
C ILE A 17 -6.47 -3.99 4.46
N LEU A 18 -5.33 -4.67 4.42
CA LEU A 18 -5.21 -5.98 3.75
C LEU A 18 -5.63 -7.15 4.65
N GLY A 19 -5.97 -6.89 5.92
CA GLY A 19 -6.29 -7.92 6.90
C GLY A 19 -5.15 -8.93 7.13
N CYS A 20 -3.89 -8.49 6.97
CA CYS A 20 -2.72 -9.36 7.07
C CYS A 20 -1.78 -8.92 8.20
N GLY A 21 -1.01 -9.85 8.76
CA GLY A 21 -0.07 -9.53 9.83
C GLY A 21 1.12 -8.69 9.36
N MET A 22 1.73 -7.94 10.28
CA MET A 22 2.89 -7.08 10.01
C MET A 22 4.04 -7.77 9.28
N ASN A 23 4.31 -9.04 9.58
CA ASN A 23 5.33 -9.83 8.89
C ASN A 23 5.02 -10.00 7.39
N THR A 24 3.75 -10.18 7.05
CA THR A 24 3.30 -10.27 5.65
C THR A 24 3.42 -8.92 4.98
N THR A 25 2.99 -7.84 5.64
CA THR A 25 3.16 -6.48 5.11
C THR A 25 4.63 -6.18 4.81
N TYR A 26 5.55 -6.42 5.75
CA TYR A 26 6.97 -6.20 5.51
C TYR A 26 7.54 -7.09 4.41
N LYS A 27 7.07 -8.33 4.25
CA LYS A 27 7.43 -9.16 3.10
C LYS A 27 6.95 -8.54 1.79
N LEU A 28 5.73 -8.01 1.72
CA LEU A 28 5.19 -7.35 0.53
C LEU A 28 5.97 -6.07 0.17
N LEU A 29 6.39 -5.31 1.19
CA LEU A 29 7.26 -4.14 1.01
C LEU A 29 8.66 -4.54 0.54
N LYS A 30 9.27 -5.54 1.18
CA LYS A 30 10.63 -6.02 0.86
C LYS A 30 10.71 -6.69 -0.52
N THR A 31 9.66 -7.40 -0.93
CA THR A 31 9.57 -8.01 -2.27
C THR A 31 9.21 -6.99 -3.36
N GLY A 32 8.86 -5.75 -2.99
CA GLY A 32 8.47 -4.72 -3.95
C GLY A 32 7.11 -4.94 -4.60
N LYS A 33 6.29 -5.85 -4.06
CA LYS A 33 4.91 -6.06 -4.54
C LYS A 33 4.04 -4.83 -4.31
N ILE A 34 4.26 -4.12 -3.19
CA ILE A 34 3.62 -2.84 -2.89
C ILE A 34 4.69 -1.74 -3.00
N LYS A 35 4.45 -0.74 -3.86
CA LYS A 35 5.33 0.42 -3.99
C LYS A 35 5.30 1.23 -2.69
N ALA A 36 6.46 1.45 -2.09
CA ALA A 36 6.58 2.20 -0.85
C ALA A 36 7.88 2.99 -0.81
N MET A 37 7.92 4.02 0.02
CA MET A 37 9.06 4.90 0.23
C MET A 37 9.54 4.78 1.66
N ARG A 38 10.85 4.60 1.84
CA ARG A 38 11.45 4.62 3.17
C ARG A 38 11.96 6.03 3.47
N ILE A 39 11.39 6.68 4.48
CA ILE A 39 11.80 8.00 4.95
C ILE A 39 12.43 7.81 6.33
N GLY A 40 13.77 7.79 6.36
CA GLY A 40 14.54 7.47 7.57
C GLY A 40 14.25 6.06 8.08
N ARG A 41 13.67 5.96 9.29
CA ARG A 41 13.32 4.68 9.94
C ARG A 41 11.92 4.18 9.61
N VAL A 42 11.08 5.01 8.99
CA VAL A 42 9.65 4.72 8.79
C VAL A 42 9.38 4.44 7.31
N TRP A 43 8.55 3.44 7.06
CA TRP A 43 7.99 3.19 5.73
C TRP A 43 6.73 4.03 5.54
N LYS A 44 6.65 4.68 4.39
CA LYS A 44 5.47 5.42 3.93
C LYS A 44 4.98 4.80 2.65
N ILE A 45 3.76 4.31 2.68
CA ILE A 45 3.11 3.62 1.57
C ILE A 45 2.03 4.53 1.00
N PRO A 46 2.00 4.83 -0.29
CA PRO A 46 0.86 5.50 -0.90
C PRO A 46 -0.38 4.59 -0.87
N LYS A 47 -1.54 5.09 -0.46
CA LYS A 47 -2.84 4.39 -0.54
C LYS A 47 -3.08 3.83 -1.94
N ARG A 48 -2.74 4.62 -2.97
CA ARG A 48 -2.82 4.21 -4.39
C ARG A 48 -1.99 2.96 -4.70
N ALA A 49 -0.81 2.82 -4.10
CA ALA A 49 0.02 1.63 -4.31
C ALA A 49 -0.61 0.36 -3.71
N VAL A 50 -1.32 0.48 -2.59
CA VAL A 50 -2.08 -0.63 -1.99
C VAL A 50 -3.28 -0.99 -2.86
N GLN A 51 -4.00 0.01 -3.39
CA GLN A 51 -5.10 -0.22 -4.32
C GLN A 51 -4.64 -0.93 -5.59
N GLU A 52 -3.54 -0.46 -6.21
CA GLU A 52 -2.92 -1.10 -7.37
C GLU A 52 -2.54 -2.56 -7.08
N TYR A 53 -2.01 -2.83 -5.88
CA TYR A 53 -1.68 -4.18 -5.44
C TYR A 53 -2.92 -5.08 -5.35
N ILE A 54 -4.01 -4.60 -4.74
CA ILE A 54 -5.26 -5.37 -4.61
C ILE A 54 -5.82 -5.70 -5.99
N VAL A 55 -5.92 -4.70 -6.88
CA VAL A 55 -6.44 -4.90 -8.24
C VAL A 55 -5.60 -5.93 -9.01
N LYS A 56 -4.26 -5.84 -8.88
CA LYS A 56 -3.33 -6.76 -9.55
C LYS A 56 -3.42 -8.19 -9.04
N GLU A 57 -3.42 -8.40 -7.72
CA GLU A 57 -3.44 -9.76 -7.15
C GLU A 57 -4.84 -10.38 -7.18
N SER A 58 -5.91 -9.59 -7.04
CA SER A 58 -7.28 -10.09 -7.16
C SER A 58 -7.73 -10.30 -8.61
N GLN A 59 -6.86 -10.01 -9.60
CA GLN A 59 -7.16 -10.07 -11.05
C GLN A 59 -8.44 -9.32 -11.43
N MET A 60 -8.86 -8.34 -10.62
CA MET A 60 -10.03 -7.54 -10.91
C MET A 60 -9.70 -6.69 -12.14
N LYS A 61 -10.49 -6.83 -13.21
CA LYS A 61 -10.42 -5.85 -14.30
C LYS A 61 -10.72 -4.49 -13.69
N ALA A 62 -9.90 -3.49 -14.02
CA ALA A 62 -10.11 -2.09 -13.62
C ALA A 62 -11.38 -1.53 -14.27
N ALA A 63 -12.55 -2.05 -13.89
CA ALA A 63 -13.84 -1.56 -14.30
C ALA A 63 -14.22 -0.43 -13.33
N GLY A 64 -13.80 0.79 -13.69
CA GLY A 64 -14.45 2.00 -13.21
C GLY A 64 -14.34 2.33 -11.71
N TRP A 65 -13.15 2.28 -11.13
CA TRP A 65 -12.89 3.12 -9.95
C TRP A 65 -12.46 4.51 -10.43
N ARG A 66 -13.43 5.41 -10.54
CA ARG A 66 -13.23 6.85 -10.72
C ARG A 66 -13.61 7.57 -9.43
#